data_AF-A0A931VPW8-F1
#
_entry.id   AF-A0A931VPW8-F1
#
_cell.length_a   1.000
_cell.length_b   1.000
_cell.length_c   1.000
_cell.angle_alpha   90.00
_cell.angle_beta   90.00
_cell.angle_gamma   90.00
#
_symmetry.space_group_name_H-M   'P 1'
#
loop_
_entity.id
_entity.type
_entity.pdbx_description
1 polymer ?
#
loop_
_entity_poly.entity_id
_entity_poly.type
_entity_poly.pdbx_seq_one_letter_code
_entity_poly.pdbx_strand_id
1 'polypeptide(L)' 'MGIFRRLLTFIAVFSLSAFAWSSVSAQAPGPEYFPQTGHSIQGDFLKFYQSAADPTTLYGYPITEEF' A
#
# COMPACT_ATOMS: atom_id res chain seq x y z
N MET A 1 -32.79 12.72 29.67
CA MET A 1 -32.34 12.62 28.25
C MET A 1 -30.98 13.30 27.95
N GLY A 2 -30.32 13.99 28.89
CA GLY A 2 -29.05 14.71 28.60
C GLY A 2 -27.76 13.87 28.66
N ILE A 3 -27.67 12.90 29.58
CA ILE A 3 -26.48 12.03 29.74
C ILE A 3 -26.26 11.10 28.54
N PHE A 4 -27.33 10.51 28.01
CA PHE A 4 -27.25 9.57 26.88
C PHE A 4 -26.72 10.24 25.61
N ARG A 5 -27.13 11.51 25.37
CA ARG A 5 -26.65 12.32 24.24
C ARG A 5 -25.18 12.73 24.38
N ARG A 6 -24.71 12.98 25.61
CA ARG A 6 -23.30 13.28 25.91
C ARG A 6 -22.42 12.04 25.76
N LEU A 7 -22.91 10.87 26.17
CA LEU A 7 -22.20 9.60 26.00
C LEU A 7 -21.99 9.25 24.52
N LEU A 8 -23.03 9.44 23.70
CA LEU A 8 -22.95 9.23 22.25
C LEU A 8 -21.91 10.13 21.58
N THR A 9 -21.81 11.41 21.99
CA THR A 9 -20.80 12.33 21.45
C THR A 9 -19.38 11.93 21.84
N PHE A 10 -19.16 11.46 23.08
CA PHE A 10 -17.83 10.98 23.49
C PHE A 10 -17.41 9.72 22.74
N ILE A 11 -18.33 8.78 22.52
CA ILE A 11 -18.06 7.56 21.74
C ILE A 11 -17.74 7.91 20.28
N ALA A 12 -18.50 8.83 19.67
CA ALA A 12 -18.23 9.27 18.30
C ALA A 12 -16.85 9.92 18.16
N VAL A 13 -16.47 10.80 19.09
CA VAL A 13 -15.14 11.45 19.10
C VAL A 13 -14.02 10.42 19.34
N PHE A 14 -14.22 9.48 20.26
CA PHE A 14 -13.26 8.41 20.55
C PHE A 14 -13.07 7.48 19.34
N SER A 15 -14.16 7.13 18.65
CA SER A 15 -14.11 6.35 17.40
C SER A 15 -13.38 7.11 16.29
N LEU A 16 -13.64 8.40 16.09
CA LEU A 16 -12.92 9.20 15.11
C LEU A 16 -11.42 9.31 15.42
N SER A 17 -11.04 9.44 16.69
CA SER A 17 -9.63 9.51 17.09
C SER A 17 -8.88 8.19 16.92
N ALA A 18 -9.56 7.05 17.05
CA ALA A 18 -8.94 5.74 16.87
C ALA A 18 -8.48 5.49 15.42
N PHE A 19 -9.14 6.12 14.43
CA PHE A 19 -8.72 6.07 13.02
C PHE A 19 -7.53 6.99 12.70
N ALA A 20 -7.21 7.95 13.56
CA ALA A 20 -6.12 8.89 13.32
C ALA A 20 -4.72 8.30 13.60
N TRP A 21 -4.64 7.09 14.16
CA TRP A 21 -3.39 6.42 14.49
C TRP A 21 -3.01 5.30 13.51
N SER A 22 -3.67 5.20 12.35
CA SER A 22 -3.24 4.27 11.31
C SER A 22 -1.86 4.66 10.79
N SER A 23 -0.84 3.88 11.15
CA SER A 23 0.51 4.02 10.63
C SER A 23 0.53 3.64 9.15
N VAL A 24 0.87 4.59 8.28
CA VAL A 24 1.17 4.31 6.88
C VAL A 24 2.64 3.91 6.80
N SER A 25 2.93 2.74 6.23
CA SER A 25 4.32 2.37 5.91
C SER A 25 4.77 3.15 4.68
N ALA A 26 5.78 4.00 4.84
CA ALA A 26 6.41 4.72 3.73
C ALA A 26 7.52 3.91 3.03
N GLN A 27 7.84 2.72 3.55
CA GLN A 27 8.87 1.88 2.96
C GLN A 27 8.39 1.37 1.59
N ALA A 28 9.14 1.69 0.54
CA ALA A 28 8.90 1.06 -0.76
C ALA A 28 9.15 -0.46 -0.65
N PRO A 29 8.44 -1.29 -1.45
CA PRO A 29 8.80 -2.68 -1.60
C PRO A 29 10.29 -2.81 -1.94
N GLY A 30 10.96 -3.75 -1.30
CA GLY A 30 12.32 -4.11 -1.67
C GLY A 30 12.38 -4.66 -3.10
N PRO A 31 13.58 -4.84 -3.66
CA PRO A 31 13.74 -5.40 -5.00
C PRO A 31 13.09 -6.77 -5.15
N GLU A 32 12.40 -6.95 -6.27
CA GLU A 32 11.86 -8.23 -6.72
C GLU A 32 12.70 -8.76 -7.88
N TYR A 33 13.21 -9.98 -7.73
CA TYR A 33 14.03 -10.66 -8.74
C TYR A 33 13.18 -11.60 -9.59
N PHE A 34 13.35 -11.49 -10.90
CA PHE A 34 12.64 -12.27 -11.91
C PHE A 34 13.61 -13.28 -12.55
N PRO A 35 13.61 -14.57 -12.12
CA PRO A 35 14.56 -15.57 -12.62
C PRO A 35 14.39 -15.90 -14.11
N GLN A 36 13.23 -15.61 -14.69
CA GLN A 36 12.91 -15.87 -16.09
C GLN A 36 13.79 -15.06 -17.05
N THR A 37 14.19 -13.86 -16.63
CA THR A 37 14.99 -12.93 -17.43
C THR A 37 16.29 -12.55 -16.74
N GLY A 38 16.44 -12.87 -15.44
CA GLY A 38 17.65 -12.60 -14.68
C GLY A 38 17.77 -11.15 -14.19
N HIS A 39 16.68 -10.40 -14.17
CA HIS A 39 16.65 -8.99 -13.78
C HIS A 39 15.87 -8.76 -12.49
N SER A 40 16.16 -7.63 -11.82
CA SER A 40 15.39 -7.17 -10.67
C SER A 40 14.81 -5.79 -10.94
N ILE A 41 13.66 -5.50 -10.34
CA ILE A 41 13.11 -4.14 -10.29
C ILE A 41 12.69 -3.78 -8.85
N GLN A 42 12.74 -2.50 -8.48
CA GLN A 42 12.38 -2.04 -7.13
C GLN A 42 11.62 -0.72 -7.14
N GLY A 43 11.32 -0.22 -5.93
CA GLY A 43 10.82 1.13 -5.74
C GLY A 43 9.46 1.38 -6.40
N ASP A 44 9.30 2.56 -7.00
CA ASP A 44 8.05 2.98 -7.62
C ASP A 44 7.77 2.25 -8.94
N PHE A 45 8.82 1.81 -9.65
CA PHE A 45 8.66 0.96 -10.83
C PHE A 45 8.04 -0.38 -10.46
N LEU A 46 8.52 -1.02 -9.39
CA LEU A 46 7.95 -2.25 -8.88
C LEU A 46 6.49 -2.07 -8.41
N LYS A 47 6.18 -0.96 -7.71
CA LYS A 47 4.80 -0.64 -7.32
C LYS A 47 3.88 -0.49 -8.55
N PHE A 48 4.34 0.21 -9.58
CA PHE A 48 3.59 0.37 -10.82
C PHE A 48 3.37 -0.97 -11.51
N TYR A 49 4.43 -1.77 -11.66
CA TYR A 49 4.36 -3.11 -12.24
C TYR A 49 3.32 -3.97 -11.50
N GLN A 50 3.39 -4.04 -10.17
CA GLN A 50 2.47 -4.79 -9.31
C GLN A 50 1.05 -4.22 -9.23
N SER A 51 0.81 -2.97 -9.66
CA SER A 51 -0.52 -2.36 -9.66
C SER A 51 -1.45 -2.90 -10.75
N ALA A 52 -0.87 -3.55 -11.77
CA ALA A 52 -1.64 -4.21 -12.81
C ALA A 52 -2.28 -5.51 -12.30
N ALA A 53 -3.47 -5.84 -12.80
CA ALA A 53 -4.17 -7.08 -12.44
C ALA A 53 -3.39 -8.33 -12.89
N ASP A 54 -2.73 -8.25 -14.05
CA ASP A 54 -1.81 -9.28 -14.56
C ASP A 54 -0.59 -8.60 -15.21
N PRO A 55 0.43 -8.24 -14.42
CA PRO A 55 1.59 -7.50 -14.87
C PRO A 55 2.38 -8.23 -15.95
N THR A 56 2.55 -9.54 -15.78
CA THR A 56 3.36 -10.36 -16.68
C THR A 56 2.67 -10.51 -18.03
N THR A 57 1.35 -10.64 -18.08
CA THR A 57 0.61 -10.68 -19.36
C THR A 57 0.59 -9.32 -20.05
N LEU A 58 0.48 -8.22 -19.30
CA LEU A 58 0.39 -6.87 -19.87
C LEU A 58 1.74 -6.28 -20.29
N TYR A 59 2.80 -6.50 -19.50
CA TYR A 59 4.10 -5.87 -19.68
C TYR A 59 5.22 -6.86 -19.99
N GLY A 60 5.03 -8.13 -19.68
CA GLY A 60 6.11 -9.13 -19.71
C GLY A 60 7.04 -9.01 -18.52
N TYR A 61 8.01 -9.94 -18.44
CA TYR A 61 9.07 -9.88 -17.45
C TYR A 61 10.06 -8.74 -17.74
N PRO A 62 10.63 -8.08 -16.70
CA PRO A 62 11.66 -7.08 -16.89
C PRO A 62 12.88 -7.64 -17.66
N ILE A 63 13.41 -6.89 -18.63
CA ILE A 63 14.60 -7.28 -19.41
C ILE A 63 15.82 -6.39 -19.10
N THR A 64 15.64 -5.42 -18.21
CA THR A 64 16.65 -4.54 -17.64
C THR A 64 16.14 -4.08 -16.27
N GLU A 65 17.04 -3.50 -15.48
CA GLU A 65 16.76 -2.74 -14.28
C GLU A 65 16.15 -1.37 -14.63
N GLU A 66 15.51 -0.71 -13.66
CA GLU A 66 15.04 0.66 -13.79
C GLU A 66 16.16 1.71 -13.68
N PHE A 67 15.95 2.89 -14.26
CA PHE A 67 16.88 4.02 -14.29
C PHE A 67 16.41 5.21 -13.46
#